data_AF-A0A7X7FSF2-F1
#
_entry.id   AF-A0A7X7FSF2-F1
#
_cell.length_a   1.000
_cell.length_b   1.000
_cell.length_c   1.000
_cell.angle_alpha   90.00
_cell.angle_beta   90.00
_cell.angle_gamma   90.00
#
_symmetry.space_group_name_H-M   'P 1'
#
loop_
_entity.id
_entity.type
_entity.pdbx_description
1 polymer ?
#
loop_
_entity_poly.entity_id
_entity_poly.type
_entity_poly.pdbx_seq_one_letter_code
_entity_poly.pdbx_strand_id
1 'polypeptide(L)'
;MMNLIQKSLVRHMTCAIPFITACICAARPAIAVGDAAAGTVEERKREFLGRLVDDWAAAGYPIQWKHDEWKFDEIEPNWSGALAAMYLKRKPDEVAKADAFFSAMPLDEKIDPDMRVCEVIHSYYLLRDDPALSSTARRRLLDIIRFRPAPRRINPSIWEFGATENHAFMGHVWCLLAAQLDRDKSTVADMSRHIALFIIEHIKKGWLEYNSPCYVEKEIGCLVMVAEWAEDPRLRQIAELGLDILFAEHAALNLEGMLCGPACRVYQPAHDGILPDELNHNSRRDARCAGSYPCMYMLFGEGKPHNYGVLGASLLATSRYVPPKAVTALATAGAERGCYEFKARRPGRFHHLLRKKPGQTVPPPEVFSSRVYAWVTPDFVLGSFQEVEGRFGAARALPLTSVLRISGNTRRAVYTDLVPPDREVSASAAVDCAQYKNVVIGRGTVGEAYLAKQEFDEVVEQQSWIFARANGAFFAYRVVGSACTWMGARGASVLGDFIKFENPQAPFVLEVARASDYAGDFARFRADVMNNLLKPEENAVSYESCSQADAGPSAERFTL
;
A
#
# COMPACT_ATOMS: atom_id res chain seq x y z
N MET A 1 -35.18 0.86 -17.68
CA MET A 1 -34.06 1.10 -16.72
C MET A 1 -32.68 0.75 -17.27
N MET A 2 -32.50 -0.34 -18.03
CA MET A 2 -31.20 -0.75 -18.64
C MET A 2 -30.51 0.32 -19.52
N ASN A 3 -31.26 1.15 -20.26
CA ASN A 3 -30.68 2.18 -21.14
C ASN A 3 -30.13 3.42 -20.42
N LEU A 4 -30.45 3.63 -19.13
CA LEU A 4 -29.95 4.79 -18.37
C LEU A 4 -28.57 4.54 -17.75
N ILE A 5 -28.27 3.30 -17.36
CA ILE A 5 -26.97 2.94 -16.78
C ILE A 5 -25.86 2.99 -17.83
N GLN A 6 -26.15 2.53 -19.06
CA GLN A 6 -25.19 2.52 -20.16
C GLN A 6 -24.84 3.94 -20.64
N LYS A 7 -25.81 4.87 -20.63
CA LYS A 7 -25.57 6.29 -20.96
C LYS A 7 -24.82 7.05 -19.86
N SER A 8 -24.95 6.65 -18.59
CA SER A 8 -24.21 7.25 -17.48
C SER A 8 -22.73 6.86 -17.48
N LEU A 9 -22.40 5.60 -17.79
CA LEU A 9 -21.00 5.15 -17.90
C LEU A 9 -20.24 5.86 -19.04
N VAL A 10 -20.86 5.99 -20.22
CA VAL A 10 -20.22 6.64 -21.39
C VAL A 10 -20.06 8.15 -21.19
N ARG A 11 -20.99 8.82 -20.49
CA ARG A 11 -20.89 10.26 -20.18
C ARG A 11 -19.91 10.61 -19.06
N HIS A 12 -19.50 9.65 -18.24
CA HIS A 12 -18.57 9.91 -17.12
C HIS A 12 -17.13 9.51 -17.44
N MET A 13 -16.90 8.56 -18.36
CA MET A 13 -15.55 8.26 -18.84
C MET A 13 -14.94 9.38 -19.69
N THR A 14 -15.75 10.24 -20.32
CA THR A 14 -15.25 11.40 -21.09
C THR A 14 -14.80 12.59 -20.24
N CYS A 15 -15.12 12.64 -18.94
CA CYS A 15 -14.70 13.73 -18.05
C CYS A 15 -13.35 13.47 -17.35
N ALA A 16 -12.79 12.27 -17.44
CA ALA A 16 -11.54 11.90 -16.75
C ALA A 16 -10.28 11.94 -17.64
N ILE A 17 -10.39 12.38 -18.91
CA ILE A 17 -9.34 12.19 -19.94
C ILE A 17 -8.91 13.48 -20.70
N PRO A 18 -8.72 14.67 -20.09
CA PRO A 18 -8.01 15.74 -20.81
C PRO A 18 -6.76 16.27 -20.08
N PHE A 19 -5.89 15.38 -19.56
CA PHE A 19 -4.60 15.80 -19.00
C PHE A 19 -3.36 15.02 -19.48
N ILE A 20 -3.50 13.99 -20.33
CA ILE A 20 -2.40 13.07 -20.66
C ILE A 20 -1.70 13.39 -22.00
N THR A 21 -2.19 14.32 -22.83
CA THR A 21 -1.71 14.45 -24.23
C THR A 21 -0.77 15.64 -24.52
N ALA A 22 -0.24 16.35 -23.53
CA ALA A 22 0.63 17.49 -23.80
C ALA A 22 1.80 17.59 -22.83
N CYS A 23 2.88 16.86 -23.10
CA CYS A 23 4.27 17.18 -22.70
C CYS A 23 5.24 16.08 -23.13
N ILE A 24 5.51 15.91 -24.43
CA ILE A 24 6.65 15.11 -24.90
C ILE A 24 7.24 15.79 -26.13
N CYS A 25 8.25 16.65 -25.94
CA CYS A 25 9.23 17.04 -26.96
C CYS A 25 10.35 17.89 -26.33
N ALA A 26 11.36 17.26 -25.73
CA ALA A 26 12.73 17.78 -25.65
C ALA A 26 13.67 16.69 -25.12
N ALA A 27 14.53 16.14 -25.98
CA ALA A 27 15.57 15.19 -25.58
C ALA A 27 16.70 15.90 -24.82
N ARG A 28 17.11 15.33 -23.67
CA ARG A 28 18.31 15.68 -22.89
C ARG A 28 19.01 14.39 -22.44
N PRO A 29 20.33 14.41 -22.17
CA PRO A 29 21.13 13.20 -22.04
C PRO A 29 20.80 12.43 -20.75
N ALA A 30 20.84 11.10 -20.87
CA ALA A 30 20.51 10.13 -19.84
C ALA A 30 21.41 10.26 -18.60
N ILE A 31 20.77 10.49 -17.46
CA ILE A 31 21.34 10.24 -16.12
C ILE A 31 20.95 8.81 -15.76
N ALA A 32 21.88 8.05 -15.17
CA ALA A 32 21.70 6.63 -14.83
C ALA A 32 20.44 6.41 -13.98
N VAL A 33 19.38 5.91 -14.62
CA VAL A 33 18.20 5.34 -13.98
C VAL A 33 18.67 4.04 -13.31
N GLY A 34 18.26 3.80 -12.05
CA GLY A 34 18.55 2.53 -11.37
C GLY A 34 18.17 1.35 -12.26
N ASP A 35 18.92 0.24 -12.17
CA ASP A 35 18.79 -0.94 -13.03
C ASP A 35 17.34 -1.46 -13.06
N ALA A 36 16.51 -0.91 -13.95
CA ALA A 36 15.18 -1.45 -14.22
C ALA A 36 15.39 -2.87 -14.72
N ALA A 37 14.73 -3.83 -14.07
CA ALA A 37 14.90 -5.22 -14.41
C ALA A 37 14.52 -5.45 -15.88
N ALA A 38 15.51 -5.81 -16.70
CA ALA A 38 15.32 -6.09 -18.11
C ALA A 38 14.32 -7.23 -18.30
N GLY A 39 13.46 -7.10 -19.32
CA GLY A 39 12.49 -8.14 -19.69
C GLY A 39 11.05 -7.66 -19.76
N THR A 40 10.19 -8.56 -20.21
CA THR A 40 8.73 -8.43 -20.24
C THR A 40 8.13 -8.70 -18.86
N VAL A 41 6.87 -8.31 -18.65
CA VAL A 41 6.14 -8.62 -17.40
C VAL A 41 6.12 -10.13 -17.14
N GLU A 42 5.92 -10.94 -18.17
CA GLU A 42 5.87 -12.40 -18.05
C GLU A 42 7.23 -13.02 -17.71
N GLU A 43 8.33 -12.46 -18.23
CA GLU A 43 9.68 -12.89 -17.83
C GLU A 43 9.96 -12.58 -16.36
N ARG A 44 9.58 -11.39 -15.86
CA ARG A 44 9.76 -11.03 -14.45
C ARG A 44 8.86 -11.83 -13.51
N LYS A 45 7.62 -12.12 -13.89
CA LYS A 45 6.74 -13.04 -13.15
C LYS A 45 7.38 -14.43 -13.04
N ARG A 46 7.92 -14.95 -14.15
CA ARG A 46 8.63 -16.24 -14.17
C ARG A 46 9.89 -16.22 -13.31
N GLU A 47 10.68 -15.14 -13.34
CA GLU A 47 11.85 -14.96 -12.47
C GLU A 47 11.43 -14.98 -10.99
N PHE A 48 10.40 -14.21 -10.63
CA PHE A 48 9.87 -14.16 -9.27
C PHE A 48 9.42 -15.54 -8.77
N LEU A 49 8.64 -16.26 -9.57
CA LEU A 49 8.24 -17.64 -9.25
C LEU A 49 9.46 -18.56 -9.11
N GLY A 50 10.49 -18.40 -9.94
CA GLY A 50 11.72 -19.18 -9.85
C GLY A 50 12.41 -19.02 -8.51
N ARG A 51 12.49 -17.77 -8.01
CA ARG A 51 13.05 -17.45 -6.69
C ARG A 51 12.26 -18.11 -5.57
N LEU A 52 10.92 -18.03 -5.60
CA LEU A 52 10.07 -18.71 -4.62
C LEU A 52 10.34 -20.21 -4.53
N VAL A 53 10.57 -20.88 -5.67
CA VAL A 53 10.93 -22.32 -5.66
C VAL A 53 12.33 -22.54 -5.09
N ASP A 54 13.29 -21.67 -5.41
CA ASP A 54 14.67 -21.79 -4.92
C ASP A 54 14.76 -21.57 -3.41
N ASP A 55 14.01 -20.61 -2.87
CA ASP A 55 13.93 -20.36 -1.43
C ASP A 55 13.21 -21.49 -0.69
N TRP A 56 12.14 -22.02 -1.26
CA TRP A 56 11.47 -23.21 -0.73
C TRP A 56 12.36 -24.45 -0.75
N ALA A 57 13.18 -24.60 -1.80
CA ALA A 57 14.20 -25.65 -1.89
C ALA A 57 15.30 -25.47 -0.84
N ALA A 58 15.79 -24.24 -0.63
CA ALA A 58 16.79 -23.92 0.38
C ALA A 58 16.29 -24.18 1.81
N ALA A 59 14.99 -24.01 2.06
CA ALA A 59 14.33 -24.41 3.31
C ALA A 59 14.14 -25.93 3.46
N GLY A 60 14.53 -26.73 2.45
CA GLY A 60 14.44 -28.19 2.46
C GLY A 60 13.08 -28.74 2.02
N TYR A 61 12.28 -27.96 1.29
CA TYR A 61 10.92 -28.31 0.88
C TYR A 61 10.06 -28.78 2.06
N PRO A 62 9.92 -27.96 3.12
CA PRO A 62 9.13 -28.36 4.28
C PRO A 62 7.70 -28.72 3.86
N ILE A 63 7.33 -29.97 4.16
CA ILE A 63 5.97 -30.52 4.00
C ILE A 63 5.24 -30.53 5.36
N GLN A 64 6.00 -30.36 6.47
CA GLN A 64 5.44 -30.34 7.81
C GLN A 64 4.88 -28.97 8.17
N TRP A 65 3.64 -28.99 8.65
CA TRP A 65 2.84 -27.87 9.08
C TRP A 65 2.99 -27.71 10.60
N LYS A 66 3.75 -26.71 11.07
CA LYS A 66 4.00 -26.49 12.50
C LYS A 66 3.09 -25.40 13.05
N HIS A 67 2.01 -25.80 13.71
CA HIS A 67 0.99 -24.92 14.31
C HIS A 67 1.54 -23.74 15.17
N ASP A 68 2.69 -23.89 15.83
CA ASP A 68 3.26 -22.85 16.70
C ASP A 68 3.86 -21.65 15.91
N GLU A 69 4.08 -21.81 14.60
CA GLU A 69 4.57 -20.78 13.68
C GLU A 69 3.41 -19.96 13.03
N TRP A 70 2.14 -20.20 13.42
CA TRP A 70 0.94 -19.77 12.67
C TRP A 70 0.27 -18.49 13.17
N LYS A 71 0.76 -17.86 14.24
CA LYS A 71 0.02 -16.81 14.94
C LYS A 71 -0.06 -15.47 14.22
N PHE A 72 0.61 -15.32 13.09
CA PHE A 72 0.81 -14.03 12.45
C PHE A 72 0.54 -14.18 10.95
N ASP A 73 0.00 -13.12 10.34
CA ASP A 73 -0.36 -12.97 8.92
C ASP A 73 0.82 -13.19 7.95
N GLU A 74 1.63 -14.22 8.14
CA GLU A 74 2.79 -14.56 7.35
C GLU A 74 2.35 -15.45 6.19
N ILE A 75 2.92 -15.15 5.02
CA ILE A 75 3.11 -16.14 3.98
C ILE A 75 3.75 -17.33 4.66
N GLU A 76 3.22 -18.53 4.47
CA GLU A 76 4.12 -19.65 4.51
C GLU A 76 4.90 -19.61 3.20
N PRO A 77 6.21 -19.26 3.17
CA PRO A 77 7.03 -19.35 1.94
C PRO A 77 6.89 -20.72 1.26
N ASN A 78 6.46 -21.72 2.04
CA ASN A 78 6.12 -23.07 1.60
C ASN A 78 4.97 -23.11 0.58
N TRP A 79 3.85 -22.41 0.80
CA TRP A 79 2.73 -22.43 -0.14
C TRP A 79 3.10 -21.73 -1.46
N SER A 80 3.68 -20.54 -1.38
CA SER A 80 4.11 -19.78 -2.55
C SER A 80 5.16 -20.55 -3.36
N GLY A 81 6.12 -21.20 -2.69
CA GLY A 81 7.11 -22.08 -3.30
C GLY A 81 6.51 -23.33 -3.94
N ALA A 82 5.57 -24.01 -3.27
CA ALA A 82 4.88 -25.18 -3.81
C ALA A 82 4.01 -24.82 -5.03
N LEU A 83 3.25 -23.72 -4.96
CA LEU A 83 2.49 -23.17 -6.08
C LEU A 83 3.41 -22.89 -7.27
N ALA A 84 4.52 -22.18 -7.03
CA ALA A 84 5.48 -21.83 -8.06
C ALA A 84 6.14 -23.07 -8.68
N ALA A 85 6.48 -24.09 -7.88
CA ALA A 85 7.08 -25.34 -8.35
C ALA A 85 6.11 -26.11 -9.27
N MET A 86 4.85 -26.20 -8.85
CA MET A 86 3.80 -26.84 -9.64
C MET A 86 3.49 -26.07 -10.93
N TYR A 87 3.50 -24.74 -10.88
CA TYR A 87 3.22 -23.89 -12.03
C TYR A 87 4.37 -23.89 -13.05
N LEU A 88 5.63 -23.74 -12.61
CA LEU A 88 6.79 -23.66 -13.48
C LEU A 88 7.25 -25.02 -14.04
N LYS A 89 7.04 -26.10 -13.28
CA LYS A 89 7.43 -27.47 -13.64
C LYS A 89 8.89 -27.61 -14.06
N ARG A 90 9.81 -26.91 -13.38
CA ARG A 90 11.24 -26.89 -13.74
C ARG A 90 11.89 -28.27 -13.60
N LYS A 91 11.51 -29.03 -12.54
CA LYS A 91 12.02 -30.38 -12.26
C LYS A 91 10.89 -31.30 -11.78
N PRO A 92 10.89 -32.58 -12.17
CA PRO A 92 9.90 -33.56 -11.69
C PRO A 92 9.87 -33.72 -10.15
N ASP A 93 11.03 -33.65 -9.49
CA ASP A 93 11.12 -33.75 -8.03
C ASP A 93 10.48 -32.54 -7.31
N GLU A 94 10.66 -31.32 -7.84
CA GLU A 94 10.01 -30.12 -7.30
C GLU A 94 8.48 -30.23 -7.40
N VAL A 95 7.98 -30.75 -8.53
CA VAL A 95 6.56 -31.00 -8.76
C VAL A 95 6.00 -32.05 -7.81
N ALA A 96 6.72 -33.17 -7.63
CA ALA A 96 6.31 -34.24 -6.72
C ALA A 96 6.24 -33.75 -5.25
N LYS A 97 7.19 -32.91 -4.84
CA LYS A 97 7.18 -32.30 -3.50
C LYS A 97 6.03 -31.30 -3.34
N ALA A 98 5.70 -30.53 -4.38
CA ALA A 98 4.58 -29.60 -4.35
C ALA A 98 3.25 -30.35 -4.24
N ASP A 99 3.09 -31.46 -4.97
CA ASP A 99 1.94 -32.34 -4.82
C ASP A 99 1.81 -32.93 -3.41
N ALA A 100 2.92 -33.38 -2.83
CA ALA A 100 2.96 -33.88 -1.45
C ALA A 100 2.60 -32.79 -0.43
N PHE A 101 3.07 -31.56 -0.63
CA PHE A 101 2.71 -30.40 0.18
C PHE A 101 1.20 -30.15 0.15
N PHE A 102 0.60 -30.05 -1.03
CA PHE A 102 -0.86 -29.84 -1.17
C PHE A 102 -1.68 -31.00 -0.59
N SER A 103 -1.19 -32.23 -0.71
CA SER A 103 -1.84 -33.41 -0.12
C SER A 103 -1.83 -33.39 1.42
N ALA A 104 -0.77 -32.83 2.00
CA ALA A 104 -0.53 -32.78 3.44
C ALA A 104 -1.11 -31.54 4.14
N MET A 105 -1.66 -30.56 3.39
CA MET A 105 -2.27 -29.35 3.95
C MET A 105 -3.28 -29.72 5.06
N PRO A 106 -3.18 -29.14 6.26
CA PRO A 106 -4.06 -29.47 7.37
C PRO A 106 -5.43 -28.84 7.19
N LEU A 107 -6.44 -29.50 7.73
CA LEU A 107 -7.75 -28.91 8.03
C LEU A 107 -7.68 -28.43 9.48
N ASP A 108 -7.48 -27.14 9.71
CA ASP A 108 -7.38 -26.60 11.06
C ASP A 108 -8.38 -25.45 11.27
N GLU A 109 -9.03 -25.48 12.42
CA GLU A 109 -10.07 -24.54 12.83
C GLU A 109 -9.50 -23.24 13.43
N LYS A 110 -8.20 -23.22 13.76
CA LYS A 110 -7.50 -22.11 14.42
C LYS A 110 -6.78 -21.17 13.46
N ILE A 111 -6.78 -21.48 12.16
CA ILE A 111 -6.17 -20.67 11.09
C ILE A 111 -7.03 -19.43 10.85
N ASP A 112 -6.41 -18.27 10.52
CA ASP A 112 -7.14 -17.21 9.82
C ASP A 112 -7.65 -17.77 8.48
N PRO A 113 -8.96 -18.08 8.39
CA PRO A 113 -9.45 -18.89 7.29
C PRO A 113 -9.50 -18.08 5.98
N ASP A 114 -9.45 -16.74 6.04
CA ASP A 114 -9.71 -15.90 4.87
C ASP A 114 -8.54 -15.99 3.88
N MET A 115 -7.32 -15.70 4.33
CA MET A 115 -6.13 -15.70 3.47
C MET A 115 -5.81 -17.10 2.95
N ARG A 116 -5.79 -18.09 3.85
CA ARG A 116 -5.46 -19.48 3.50
C ARG A 116 -6.46 -20.07 2.52
N VAL A 117 -7.74 -19.81 2.68
CA VAL A 117 -8.73 -20.33 1.74
C VAL A 117 -8.61 -19.62 0.39
N CYS A 118 -8.28 -18.33 0.34
CA CYS A 118 -7.96 -17.66 -0.92
C CYS A 118 -6.77 -18.32 -1.66
N GLU A 119 -5.68 -18.62 -0.97
CA GLU A 119 -4.53 -19.35 -1.51
C GLU A 119 -4.92 -20.72 -2.08
N VAL A 120 -5.70 -21.49 -1.33
CA VAL A 120 -6.18 -22.83 -1.72
C VAL A 120 -7.13 -22.77 -2.90
N ILE A 121 -8.08 -21.81 -2.90
CA ILE A 121 -8.99 -21.58 -4.02
C ILE A 121 -8.18 -21.27 -5.27
N HIS A 122 -7.23 -20.33 -5.19
CA HIS A 122 -6.40 -19.99 -6.33
C HIS A 122 -5.61 -21.20 -6.85
N SER A 123 -4.96 -21.95 -5.95
CA SER A 123 -4.22 -23.17 -6.28
C SER A 123 -5.11 -24.20 -6.97
N TYR A 124 -6.31 -24.43 -6.44
CA TYR A 124 -7.26 -25.37 -7.04
C TYR A 124 -7.70 -24.92 -8.43
N TYR A 125 -8.13 -23.67 -8.61
CA TYR A 125 -8.58 -23.19 -9.92
C TYR A 125 -7.45 -23.22 -10.97
N LEU A 126 -6.22 -22.89 -10.55
CA LEU A 126 -5.05 -22.90 -11.42
C LEU A 126 -4.63 -24.31 -11.84
N LEU A 127 -4.73 -25.29 -10.93
CA LEU A 127 -4.09 -26.60 -11.07
C LEU A 127 -5.07 -27.78 -11.22
N ARG A 128 -6.39 -27.57 -11.10
CA ARG A 128 -7.39 -28.66 -11.09
C ARG A 128 -7.38 -29.55 -12.33
N ASP A 129 -6.96 -29.00 -13.47
CA ASP A 129 -6.89 -29.70 -14.74
C ASP A 129 -5.45 -30.17 -15.05
N ASP A 130 -4.50 -29.88 -14.15
CA ASP A 130 -3.11 -30.29 -14.28
C ASP A 130 -2.94 -31.78 -13.90
N PRO A 131 -2.38 -32.62 -14.79
CA PRO A 131 -2.15 -34.03 -14.47
C PRO A 131 -1.09 -34.25 -13.37
N ALA A 132 -0.23 -33.25 -13.09
CA ALA A 132 0.77 -33.35 -12.04
C ALA A 132 0.19 -33.13 -10.63
N LEU A 133 -1.00 -32.56 -10.51
CA LEU A 133 -1.74 -32.46 -9.25
C LEU A 133 -2.54 -33.75 -9.03
N SER A 134 -2.10 -34.55 -8.06
CA SER A 134 -2.70 -35.83 -7.72
C SER A 134 -4.15 -35.69 -7.27
N SER A 135 -4.90 -36.80 -7.36
CA SER A 135 -6.28 -36.85 -6.87
C SER A 135 -6.37 -36.60 -5.36
N THR A 136 -5.33 -36.99 -4.60
CA THR A 136 -5.22 -36.72 -3.15
C THR A 136 -5.06 -35.24 -2.88
N ALA A 137 -4.10 -34.57 -3.54
CA ALA A 137 -3.91 -33.13 -3.41
C ALA A 137 -5.15 -32.35 -3.82
N ARG A 138 -5.75 -32.70 -4.96
CA ARG A 138 -6.97 -32.07 -5.47
C ARG A 138 -8.13 -32.20 -4.49
N ARG A 139 -8.33 -33.40 -3.91
CA ARG A 139 -9.36 -33.63 -2.88
C ARG A 139 -9.06 -32.79 -1.64
N ARG A 140 -7.81 -32.75 -1.19
CA ARG A 140 -7.41 -31.98 -0.02
C ARG A 140 -7.72 -30.50 -0.16
N LEU A 141 -7.38 -29.91 -1.32
CA LEU A 141 -7.70 -28.50 -1.61
C LEU A 141 -9.22 -28.26 -1.56
N LEU A 142 -10.03 -29.14 -2.16
CA LEU A 142 -11.50 -29.04 -2.09
C LEU A 142 -12.04 -29.17 -0.66
N ASP A 143 -11.48 -30.10 0.12
CA ASP A 143 -11.88 -30.32 1.51
C ASP A 143 -11.62 -29.04 2.32
N ILE A 144 -10.50 -28.33 2.10
CA ILE A 144 -10.19 -27.06 2.77
C ILE A 144 -11.17 -25.95 2.34
N ILE A 145 -11.45 -25.81 1.04
CA ILE A 145 -12.41 -24.81 0.52
C ILE A 145 -13.79 -24.99 1.14
N ARG A 146 -14.19 -26.24 1.40
CA ARG A 146 -15.50 -26.63 1.92
C ARG A 146 -15.53 -26.88 3.43
N PHE A 147 -14.37 -26.83 4.10
CA PHE A 147 -14.24 -27.24 5.50
C PHE A 147 -15.19 -26.46 6.40
N ARG A 148 -15.33 -25.16 6.14
CA ARG A 148 -16.31 -24.29 6.79
C ARG A 148 -17.00 -23.41 5.76
N PRO A 149 -18.26 -23.00 6.02
CA PRO A 149 -18.84 -21.91 5.25
C PRO A 149 -17.95 -20.67 5.43
N ALA A 150 -17.77 -19.90 4.36
CA ALA A 150 -17.07 -18.62 4.42
C ALA A 150 -17.55 -17.83 5.66
N PRO A 151 -16.64 -17.24 6.44
CA PRO A 151 -16.99 -16.69 7.74
C PRO A 151 -18.12 -15.69 7.62
N ARG A 152 -18.91 -15.57 8.70
CA ARG A 152 -20.08 -14.67 8.84
C ARG A 152 -19.77 -13.16 8.65
N ARG A 153 -18.60 -12.82 8.12
CA ARG A 153 -18.13 -11.48 7.73
C ARG A 153 -18.76 -11.00 6.43
N ILE A 154 -19.54 -11.83 5.73
CA ILE A 154 -20.34 -11.41 4.58
C ILE A 154 -21.46 -10.48 5.04
N ASN A 155 -21.29 -9.19 4.76
CA ASN A 155 -22.32 -8.19 4.99
C ASN A 155 -22.96 -7.80 3.64
N PRO A 156 -24.30 -7.67 3.56
CA PRO A 156 -24.96 -7.16 2.36
C PRO A 156 -24.54 -5.71 2.00
N SER A 157 -24.02 -4.96 2.96
CA SER A 157 -23.42 -3.64 2.71
C SER A 157 -21.95 -3.79 2.31
N ILE A 158 -21.62 -3.24 1.14
CA ILE A 158 -20.24 -3.11 0.65
C ILE A 158 -19.39 -2.10 1.45
N TRP A 159 -19.97 -1.42 2.44
CA TRP A 159 -19.29 -0.43 3.31
C TRP A 159 -19.39 -0.78 4.80
N GLU A 160 -19.99 -1.92 5.16
CA GLU A 160 -20.04 -2.40 6.54
C GLU A 160 -19.32 -3.74 6.63
N PHE A 161 -18.05 -3.67 7.01
CA PHE A 161 -17.27 -4.87 7.23
C PHE A 161 -17.51 -5.31 8.67
N GLY A 162 -18.03 -6.53 8.84
CA GLY A 162 -17.98 -7.24 10.13
C GLY A 162 -16.54 -7.54 10.59
N ALA A 163 -15.55 -7.16 9.78
CA ALA A 163 -14.11 -7.25 9.98
C ALA A 163 -13.39 -6.00 9.39
N THR A 164 -12.17 -6.16 8.88
CA THR A 164 -11.47 -5.17 8.03
C THR A 164 -11.95 -5.25 6.57
N GLU A 165 -11.54 -4.30 5.73
CA GLU A 165 -11.91 -4.24 4.31
C GLU A 165 -11.36 -5.47 3.56
N ASN A 166 -10.05 -5.77 3.69
CA ASN A 166 -9.43 -6.94 3.09
C ASN A 166 -10.16 -8.26 3.44
N HIS A 167 -10.50 -8.48 4.71
CA HIS A 167 -11.13 -9.71 5.18
C HIS A 167 -12.55 -9.85 4.65
N ALA A 168 -13.30 -8.75 4.57
CA ALA A 168 -14.61 -8.77 3.93
C ALA A 168 -14.49 -9.12 2.45
N PHE A 169 -13.52 -8.54 1.74
CA PHE A 169 -13.34 -8.83 0.32
C PHE A 169 -12.92 -10.28 0.08
N MET A 170 -11.96 -10.81 0.86
CA MET A 170 -11.57 -12.22 0.83
C MET A 170 -12.77 -13.14 1.08
N GLY A 171 -13.59 -12.86 2.10
CA GLY A 171 -14.80 -13.63 2.37
C GLY A 171 -15.83 -13.58 1.23
N HIS A 172 -15.97 -12.44 0.55
CA HIS A 172 -16.83 -12.31 -0.63
C HIS A 172 -16.31 -13.16 -1.80
N VAL A 173 -15.01 -13.06 -2.12
CA VAL A 173 -14.37 -13.82 -3.19
C VAL A 173 -14.43 -15.32 -2.93
N TRP A 174 -14.17 -15.75 -1.68
CA TRP A 174 -14.34 -17.13 -1.26
C TRP A 174 -15.78 -17.60 -1.53
N CYS A 175 -16.78 -16.88 -1.04
CA CYS A 175 -18.19 -17.24 -1.23
C CYS A 175 -18.55 -17.41 -2.71
N LEU A 176 -18.15 -16.46 -3.57
CA LEU A 176 -18.37 -16.55 -5.01
C LEU A 176 -17.73 -17.80 -5.61
N LEU A 177 -16.43 -18.00 -5.38
CA LEU A 177 -15.67 -19.04 -6.06
C LEU A 177 -15.99 -20.44 -5.55
N ALA A 178 -16.37 -20.59 -4.28
CA ALA A 178 -16.90 -21.84 -3.74
C ALA A 178 -18.27 -22.16 -4.34
N ALA A 179 -19.19 -21.18 -4.42
CA ALA A 179 -20.51 -21.36 -5.03
C ALA A 179 -20.43 -21.78 -6.52
N GLN A 180 -19.45 -21.25 -7.27
CA GLN A 180 -19.18 -21.70 -8.63
C GLN A 180 -18.78 -23.17 -8.71
N LEU A 181 -17.96 -23.66 -7.76
CA LEU A 181 -17.58 -25.08 -7.69
C LEU A 181 -18.77 -25.98 -7.36
N ASP A 182 -19.65 -25.51 -6.48
CA ASP A 182 -20.85 -26.24 -6.06
C ASP A 182 -22.03 -26.08 -7.04
N ARG A 183 -21.85 -25.29 -8.11
CA ARG A 183 -22.89 -24.97 -9.11
C ARG A 183 -24.13 -24.31 -8.49
N ASP A 184 -23.96 -23.58 -7.39
CA ASP A 184 -25.01 -22.78 -6.76
C ASP A 184 -25.24 -21.48 -7.54
N LYS A 185 -26.12 -21.57 -8.54
CA LYS A 185 -26.44 -20.43 -9.42
C LYS A 185 -27.00 -19.23 -8.67
N SER A 186 -27.70 -19.42 -7.55
CA SER A 186 -28.31 -18.33 -6.80
C SER A 186 -27.23 -17.52 -6.09
N THR A 187 -26.37 -18.19 -5.31
CA THR A 187 -25.27 -17.53 -4.62
C THR A 187 -24.29 -16.90 -5.60
N VAL A 188 -23.99 -17.56 -6.73
CA VAL A 188 -23.13 -16.99 -7.78
C VAL A 188 -23.71 -15.67 -8.32
N ALA A 189 -25.01 -15.63 -8.63
CA ALA A 189 -25.65 -14.42 -9.17
C ALA A 189 -25.64 -13.27 -8.15
N ASP A 190 -25.94 -13.56 -6.89
CA ASP A 190 -25.98 -12.54 -5.83
C ASP A 190 -24.58 -12.03 -5.47
N MET A 191 -23.61 -12.93 -5.29
CA MET A 191 -22.23 -12.55 -4.99
C MET A 191 -21.56 -11.82 -6.15
N SER A 192 -21.84 -12.19 -7.40
CA SER A 192 -21.30 -11.47 -8.56
C SER A 192 -21.78 -10.02 -8.58
N ARG A 193 -23.07 -9.79 -8.30
CA ARG A 193 -23.64 -8.43 -8.20
C ARG A 193 -23.01 -7.65 -7.04
N HIS A 194 -22.89 -8.30 -5.87
CA HIS A 194 -22.32 -7.69 -4.67
C HIS A 194 -20.86 -7.28 -4.88
N ILE A 195 -20.02 -8.19 -5.38
CA ILE A 195 -18.59 -7.93 -5.63
C ILE A 195 -18.42 -6.89 -6.75
N ALA A 196 -19.23 -6.93 -7.81
CA ALA A 196 -19.19 -5.88 -8.83
C ALA A 196 -19.44 -4.49 -8.22
N LEU A 197 -20.47 -4.35 -7.38
CA LEU A 197 -20.77 -3.10 -6.70
C LEU A 197 -19.66 -2.70 -5.73
N PHE A 198 -19.10 -3.65 -4.97
CA PHE A 198 -17.96 -3.44 -4.10
C PHE A 198 -16.80 -2.82 -4.91
N ILE A 199 -16.32 -3.50 -5.96
CA ILE A 199 -15.17 -3.04 -6.75
C ILE A 199 -15.46 -1.69 -7.42
N ILE A 200 -16.63 -1.51 -8.04
CA ILE A 200 -17.01 -0.24 -8.68
C ILE A 200 -16.97 0.93 -7.70
N GLU A 201 -17.45 0.71 -6.48
CA GLU A 201 -17.50 1.77 -5.49
C GLU A 201 -16.10 2.10 -4.96
N HIS A 202 -15.21 1.12 -4.82
CA HIS A 202 -13.81 1.36 -4.46
C HIS A 202 -13.03 2.03 -5.60
N ILE A 203 -13.30 1.69 -6.87
CA ILE A 203 -12.76 2.42 -8.04
C ILE A 203 -13.13 3.91 -7.98
N LYS A 204 -14.39 4.22 -7.67
CA LYS A 204 -14.87 5.62 -7.64
C LYS A 204 -14.37 6.40 -6.43
N LYS A 205 -14.18 5.72 -5.30
CA LYS A 205 -14.07 6.36 -3.98
C LYS A 205 -12.71 6.17 -3.33
N GLY A 206 -11.91 5.24 -3.83
CA GLY A 206 -10.70 4.75 -3.20
C GLY A 206 -10.98 3.68 -2.15
N TRP A 207 -9.92 2.95 -1.81
CA TRP A 207 -9.90 1.92 -0.77
C TRP A 207 -9.80 2.53 0.64
N LEU A 208 -10.38 1.87 1.64
CA LEU A 208 -10.32 2.32 3.03
C LEU A 208 -8.95 2.03 3.65
N GLU A 209 -8.34 0.91 3.30
CA GLU A 209 -6.99 0.51 3.71
C GLU A 209 -5.93 1.13 2.79
N TYR A 210 -6.13 2.41 2.50
CA TYR A 210 -5.37 3.23 1.58
C TYR A 210 -3.86 3.13 1.80
N ASN A 211 -3.16 2.68 0.76
CA ASN A 211 -1.71 2.53 0.69
C ASN A 211 -1.08 1.78 1.87
N SER A 212 -1.84 0.94 2.59
CA SER A 212 -1.25 0.15 3.65
C SER A 212 -0.18 -0.78 3.07
N PRO A 213 1.07 -0.75 3.59
CA PRO A 213 2.15 -1.60 3.10
C PRO A 213 1.82 -3.10 3.12
N CYS A 214 0.98 -3.53 4.05
CA CYS A 214 0.68 -4.95 4.29
C CYS A 214 -0.72 -5.39 3.86
N TYR A 215 -1.67 -4.46 3.72
CA TYR A 215 -3.02 -4.84 3.31
C TYR A 215 -3.25 -4.76 1.83
N VAL A 216 -2.70 -3.76 1.12
CA VAL A 216 -2.99 -3.52 -0.31
C VAL A 216 -2.78 -4.75 -1.20
N GLU A 217 -1.86 -5.64 -0.82
CA GLU A 217 -1.63 -6.90 -1.53
C GLU A 217 -2.78 -7.91 -1.40
N LYS A 218 -3.53 -7.87 -0.30
CA LYS A 218 -4.71 -8.71 -0.06
C LYS A 218 -5.85 -8.27 -0.98
N GLU A 219 -6.04 -6.96 -1.19
CA GLU A 219 -6.95 -6.45 -2.23
C GLU A 219 -6.50 -6.86 -3.62
N ILE A 220 -5.21 -6.73 -3.96
CA ILE A 220 -4.64 -7.19 -5.24
C ILE A 220 -4.96 -8.68 -5.45
N GLY A 221 -4.72 -9.53 -4.45
CA GLY A 221 -5.00 -10.97 -4.52
C GLY A 221 -6.47 -11.25 -4.81
N CYS A 222 -7.39 -10.61 -4.09
CA CYS A 222 -8.83 -10.74 -4.33
C CYS A 222 -9.23 -10.32 -5.75
N LEU A 223 -8.72 -9.17 -6.23
CA LEU A 223 -9.01 -8.70 -7.59
C LEU A 223 -8.47 -9.66 -8.66
N VAL A 224 -7.25 -10.18 -8.49
CA VAL A 224 -6.66 -11.19 -9.38
C VAL A 224 -7.54 -12.45 -9.42
N MET A 225 -7.97 -12.96 -8.27
CA MET A 225 -8.85 -14.13 -8.22
C MET A 225 -10.16 -13.91 -8.97
N VAL A 226 -10.79 -12.74 -8.82
CA VAL A 226 -12.03 -12.42 -9.54
C VAL A 226 -11.77 -12.26 -11.04
N ALA A 227 -10.69 -11.58 -11.44
CA ALA A 227 -10.30 -11.40 -12.83
C ALA A 227 -9.98 -12.74 -13.52
N GLU A 228 -9.37 -13.69 -12.82
CA GLU A 228 -8.96 -14.98 -13.38
C GLU A 228 -10.05 -16.06 -13.31
N TRP A 229 -10.86 -16.07 -12.24
CA TRP A 229 -11.66 -17.25 -11.91
C TRP A 229 -13.18 -17.03 -11.88
N ALA A 230 -13.66 -15.78 -11.93
CA ALA A 230 -15.10 -15.55 -12.06
C ALA A 230 -15.64 -16.11 -13.39
N GLU A 231 -16.80 -16.79 -13.34
CA GLU A 231 -17.47 -17.31 -14.54
C GLU A 231 -18.13 -16.18 -15.36
N ASP A 232 -18.54 -15.07 -14.73
CA ASP A 232 -19.11 -13.89 -15.39
C ASP A 232 -18.01 -13.02 -16.03
N PRO A 233 -17.93 -12.95 -17.38
CA PRO A 233 -16.92 -12.13 -18.07
C PRO A 233 -17.00 -10.64 -17.72
N ARG A 234 -18.19 -10.13 -17.40
CA ARG A 234 -18.34 -8.71 -17.03
C ARG A 234 -17.75 -8.43 -15.66
N LEU A 235 -17.92 -9.35 -14.70
CA LEU A 235 -17.30 -9.24 -13.39
C LEU A 235 -15.77 -9.29 -13.48
N ARG A 236 -15.22 -10.16 -14.34
CA ARG A 236 -13.78 -10.22 -14.61
C ARG A 236 -13.24 -8.88 -15.10
N GLN A 237 -13.91 -8.27 -16.08
CA GLN A 237 -13.55 -6.96 -16.61
C GLN A 237 -13.62 -5.85 -15.54
N ILE A 238 -14.59 -5.91 -14.62
CA ILE A 238 -14.68 -4.97 -13.50
C ILE A 238 -13.50 -5.14 -12.54
N ALA A 239 -13.09 -6.38 -12.26
CA ALA A 239 -11.94 -6.66 -11.41
C ALA A 239 -10.61 -6.24 -12.07
N GLU A 240 -10.45 -6.44 -13.38
CA GLU A 240 -9.32 -5.92 -14.15
C GLU A 240 -9.24 -4.39 -14.08
N LEU A 241 -10.37 -3.69 -14.22
CA LEU A 241 -10.41 -2.24 -14.02
C LEU A 241 -10.06 -1.84 -12.58
N GLY A 242 -10.42 -2.66 -11.60
CA GLY A 242 -10.00 -2.49 -10.21
C GLY A 242 -8.49 -2.56 -10.05
N LEU A 243 -7.84 -3.55 -10.70
CA LEU A 243 -6.37 -3.67 -10.73
C LEU A 243 -5.74 -2.47 -11.43
N ASP A 244 -6.30 -2.03 -12.57
CA ASP A 244 -5.79 -0.89 -13.33
C ASP A 244 -5.76 0.38 -12.49
N ILE A 245 -6.83 0.66 -11.75
CA ILE A 245 -6.91 1.86 -10.90
C ILE A 245 -5.98 1.74 -9.69
N LEU A 246 -5.93 0.57 -9.05
CA LEU A 246 -5.03 0.33 -7.93
C LEU A 246 -3.56 0.53 -8.35
N PHE A 247 -3.15 -0.07 -9.47
CA PHE A 247 -1.78 0.09 -9.97
C PHE A 247 -1.51 1.45 -10.60
N ALA A 248 -2.51 2.17 -11.11
CA ALA A 248 -2.36 3.57 -11.51
C ALA A 248 -2.01 4.46 -10.31
N GLU A 249 -2.67 4.25 -9.17
CA GLU A 249 -2.35 4.98 -7.93
C GLU A 249 -0.95 4.60 -7.40
N HIS A 250 -0.58 3.32 -7.44
CA HIS A 250 0.78 2.89 -7.08
C HIS A 250 1.83 3.52 -8.00
N ALA A 251 1.60 3.52 -9.31
CA ALA A 251 2.48 4.16 -10.28
C ALA A 251 2.63 5.66 -10.00
N ALA A 252 1.53 6.35 -9.69
CA ALA A 252 1.54 7.77 -9.37
C ALA A 252 2.26 8.11 -8.07
N LEU A 253 2.41 7.17 -7.15
CA LEU A 253 3.10 7.34 -5.87
C LEU A 253 4.40 6.52 -5.78
N ASN A 254 4.83 5.95 -6.89
CA ASN A 254 6.01 5.10 -6.96
C ASN A 254 7.27 5.91 -6.67
N LEU A 255 8.26 5.31 -6.03
CA LEU A 255 9.63 5.80 -6.04
C LEU A 255 10.53 4.57 -6.00
N GLU A 256 11.13 4.18 -7.12
CA GLU A 256 12.01 3.00 -7.22
C GLU A 256 11.33 1.69 -6.72
N GLY A 257 10.06 1.50 -7.08
CA GLY A 257 9.23 0.37 -6.65
C GLY A 257 8.58 0.56 -5.28
N MET A 258 8.93 1.60 -4.53
CA MET A 258 8.32 1.89 -3.24
C MET A 258 6.94 2.54 -3.41
N LEU A 259 5.93 1.98 -2.74
CA LEU A 259 4.65 2.67 -2.54
C LEU A 259 4.83 3.78 -1.50
N CYS A 260 4.82 5.03 -1.96
CA CYS A 260 5.04 6.21 -1.12
C CYS A 260 3.74 6.98 -0.83
N GLY A 261 3.88 8.13 -0.16
CA GLY A 261 2.77 8.98 0.23
C GLY A 261 2.14 8.55 1.55
N PRO A 262 0.98 9.13 1.90
CA PRO A 262 0.32 8.80 3.15
C PRO A 262 -0.29 7.39 3.07
N ALA A 263 -0.24 6.67 4.18
CA ALA A 263 -0.81 5.33 4.31
C ALA A 263 -1.62 5.24 5.61
N CYS A 264 -2.75 4.55 5.58
CA CYS A 264 -3.49 4.20 6.79
C CYS A 264 -3.27 2.72 7.11
N ARG A 265 -3.74 2.29 8.29
CA ARG A 265 -3.59 0.89 8.73
C ARG A 265 -2.14 0.42 8.72
N VAL A 266 -1.29 1.24 9.32
CA VAL A 266 0.16 1.03 9.39
C VAL A 266 0.51 0.69 10.84
N TYR A 267 0.85 -0.56 11.14
CA TYR A 267 1.06 -0.97 12.53
C TYR A 267 2.50 -0.73 13.00
N GLN A 268 2.64 -0.48 14.31
CA GLN A 268 3.94 -0.55 14.96
C GLN A 268 4.23 -2.02 15.35
N PRO A 269 5.48 -2.46 15.21
CA PRO A 269 6.04 -3.71 15.73
C PRO A 269 5.38 -4.39 16.94
N ALA A 270 5.07 -3.63 17.99
CA ALA A 270 4.72 -4.19 19.30
C ALA A 270 3.21 -4.46 19.51
N HIS A 271 2.33 -3.98 18.63
CA HIS A 271 0.88 -3.98 18.90
C HIS A 271 0.12 -5.23 18.42
N ASP A 272 0.72 -6.04 17.54
CA ASP A 272 0.05 -7.21 16.95
C ASP A 272 0.50 -8.54 17.59
N GLY A 273 1.31 -8.51 18.66
CA GLY A 273 1.89 -9.72 19.25
C GLY A 273 2.96 -10.39 18.37
N ILE A 274 3.28 -9.79 17.22
CA ILE A 274 4.38 -10.15 16.32
C ILE A 274 5.69 -9.97 17.08
N LEU A 275 6.56 -10.99 17.07
CA LEU A 275 7.76 -11.00 17.89
C LEU A 275 8.76 -9.93 17.44
N PRO A 276 9.57 -9.37 18.37
CA PRO A 276 10.62 -8.39 18.05
C PRO A 276 11.64 -8.79 16.97
N ASP A 277 11.79 -10.09 16.72
CA ASP A 277 12.70 -10.65 15.71
C ASP A 277 12.01 -10.82 14.34
N GLU A 278 10.67 -10.82 14.29
CA GLU A 278 9.81 -10.87 13.10
C GLU A 278 9.50 -9.46 12.54
N LEU A 279 10.10 -8.42 13.14
CA LEU A 279 9.86 -6.99 12.87
C LEU A 279 10.32 -6.49 11.50
N ASN A 280 10.94 -7.35 10.70
CA ASN A 280 11.23 -7.07 9.29
C ASN A 280 10.02 -7.27 8.37
N HIS A 281 8.86 -7.70 8.86
CA HIS A 281 7.80 -8.19 7.96
C HIS A 281 6.73 -7.13 7.63
N ASN A 282 6.27 -6.32 8.59
CA ASN A 282 5.22 -5.31 8.33
C ASN A 282 5.67 -3.87 8.57
N SER A 283 6.99 -3.64 8.49
CA SER A 283 7.54 -2.36 8.92
C SER A 283 7.17 -1.27 7.92
N ARG A 284 6.48 -0.25 8.40
CA ARG A 284 6.30 1.02 7.67
C ARG A 284 7.61 1.68 7.28
N ARG A 285 8.73 1.27 7.87
CA ARG A 285 10.05 1.90 7.83
C ARG A 285 10.91 1.43 6.66
N ASP A 286 10.75 0.19 6.22
CA ASP A 286 11.43 -0.37 5.05
C ASP A 286 10.39 -0.81 4.00
N ALA A 287 10.40 -0.16 2.83
CA ALA A 287 9.44 -0.46 1.77
C ALA A 287 9.59 -1.89 1.20
N ARG A 288 10.71 -2.59 1.44
CA ARG A 288 10.84 -4.01 1.08
C ARG A 288 9.88 -4.90 1.85
N CYS A 289 9.42 -4.43 3.01
CA CYS A 289 8.45 -5.10 3.87
C CYS A 289 7.00 -4.81 3.44
N ALA A 290 6.79 -4.21 2.26
CA ALA A 290 5.46 -4.01 1.71
C ALA A 290 5.11 -5.16 0.76
N GLY A 291 3.95 -5.78 0.93
CA GLY A 291 3.51 -6.89 0.08
C GLY A 291 3.27 -6.46 -1.37
N SER A 292 3.12 -5.15 -1.62
CA SER A 292 3.07 -4.57 -2.97
C SER A 292 4.44 -4.42 -3.63
N TYR A 293 5.54 -4.46 -2.89
CA TYR A 293 6.89 -4.28 -3.43
C TYR A 293 7.27 -5.30 -4.52
N PRO A 294 7.08 -6.63 -4.34
CA PRO A 294 7.29 -7.58 -5.43
C PRO A 294 6.32 -7.40 -6.60
N CYS A 295 5.11 -6.88 -6.36
CA CYS A 295 4.17 -6.57 -7.43
C CYS A 295 4.72 -5.47 -8.35
N MET A 296 5.36 -4.44 -7.78
CA MET A 296 6.00 -3.37 -8.57
C MET A 296 7.15 -3.91 -9.42
N TYR A 297 7.96 -4.82 -8.86
CA TYR A 297 9.02 -5.47 -9.60
C TYR A 297 8.47 -6.28 -10.79
N MET A 298 7.46 -7.13 -10.56
CA MET A 298 6.90 -7.95 -11.64
C MET A 298 6.29 -7.09 -12.76
N LEU A 299 5.47 -6.11 -12.39
CA LEU A 299 4.69 -5.33 -13.36
C LEU A 299 5.52 -4.25 -14.07
N PHE A 300 6.47 -3.62 -13.39
CA PHE A 300 7.16 -2.43 -13.89
C PHE A 300 8.67 -2.61 -14.00
N GLY A 301 9.25 -3.65 -13.41
CA GLY A 301 10.70 -3.82 -13.31
C GLY A 301 11.34 -2.88 -12.28
N GLU A 302 10.50 -2.25 -11.44
CA GLU A 302 10.88 -1.28 -10.42
C GLU A 302 10.93 -1.95 -9.04
N GLY A 303 11.96 -1.66 -8.26
CA GLY A 303 12.20 -2.32 -6.98
C GLY A 303 12.98 -3.62 -7.12
N LYS A 304 12.87 -4.51 -6.13
CA LYS A 304 13.62 -5.79 -6.11
C LYS A 304 12.68 -6.97 -5.92
N PRO A 305 12.99 -8.13 -6.54
CA PRO A 305 12.27 -9.35 -6.21
C PRO A 305 12.56 -9.67 -4.74
N HIS A 306 11.51 -9.75 -3.95
CA HIS A 306 11.59 -10.12 -2.56
C HIS A 306 10.43 -11.07 -2.25
N ASN A 307 10.65 -12.07 -1.40
CA ASN A 307 9.69 -13.15 -1.15
C ASN A 307 8.58 -12.73 -0.18
N TYR A 308 8.34 -11.44 -0.07
CA TYR A 308 7.37 -10.86 0.83
C TYR A 308 6.10 -10.44 0.09
N GLY A 309 5.06 -11.24 0.22
CA GLY A 309 3.66 -10.89 0.04
C GLY A 309 2.76 -12.10 0.33
N VAL A 310 1.86 -11.98 1.32
CA VAL A 310 0.95 -13.02 1.89
C VAL A 310 0.05 -13.65 0.83
N LEU A 311 -0.35 -12.87 -0.17
CA LEU A 311 -1.35 -13.33 -1.12
C LEU A 311 -1.15 -12.69 -2.49
N GLY A 312 -0.97 -11.36 -2.53
CA GLY A 312 -1.06 -10.59 -3.76
C GLY A 312 0.03 -10.96 -4.77
N ALA A 313 1.28 -11.08 -4.32
CA ALA A 313 2.41 -11.29 -5.21
C ALA A 313 2.36 -12.64 -5.94
N SER A 314 2.20 -13.75 -5.21
CA SER A 314 2.15 -15.09 -5.79
C SER A 314 0.96 -15.28 -6.73
N LEU A 315 -0.22 -14.75 -6.37
CA LEU A 315 -1.40 -14.75 -7.24
C LEU A 315 -1.17 -13.92 -8.50
N LEU A 316 -0.59 -12.73 -8.37
CA LEU A 316 -0.30 -11.86 -9.51
C LEU A 316 0.71 -12.51 -10.46
N ALA A 317 1.72 -13.22 -9.91
CA ALA A 317 2.76 -13.89 -10.66
C ALA A 317 2.24 -15.04 -11.54
N THR A 318 1.17 -15.71 -11.12
CA THR A 318 0.51 -16.80 -11.89
C THR A 318 -0.66 -16.30 -12.73
N SER A 319 -1.04 -15.02 -12.61
CA SER A 319 -2.11 -14.39 -13.38
C SER A 319 -1.66 -13.93 -14.77
N ARG A 320 -2.63 -13.68 -15.65
CA ARG A 320 -2.45 -13.07 -16.98
C ARG A 320 -2.53 -11.55 -16.95
N TYR A 321 -2.76 -10.94 -15.78
CA TYR A 321 -2.89 -9.49 -15.68
C TYR A 321 -1.61 -8.79 -16.11
N VAL A 322 -1.76 -7.76 -16.94
CA VAL A 322 -0.70 -6.84 -17.35
C VAL A 322 -1.29 -5.43 -17.29
N PRO A 323 -0.60 -4.47 -16.65
CA PRO A 323 -1.11 -3.12 -16.51
C PRO A 323 -1.25 -2.41 -17.87
N PRO A 324 -2.17 -1.43 -17.99
CA PRO A 324 -2.27 -0.58 -19.17
C PRO A 324 -0.96 0.16 -19.45
N LYS A 325 -0.63 0.36 -20.74
CA LYS A 325 0.63 1.03 -21.15
C LYS A 325 0.86 2.39 -20.49
N ALA A 326 -0.20 3.16 -20.26
CA ALA A 326 -0.11 4.47 -19.58
C ALA A 326 0.31 4.33 -18.11
N VAL A 327 -0.17 3.28 -17.43
CA VAL A 327 0.21 2.98 -16.04
C VAL A 327 1.68 2.53 -15.99
N THR A 328 2.09 1.65 -16.90
CA THR A 328 3.50 1.25 -17.04
C THR A 328 4.39 2.46 -17.29
N ALA A 329 4.04 3.31 -18.26
CA ALA A 329 4.81 4.50 -18.59
C ALA A 329 4.95 5.45 -17.40
N LEU A 330 3.89 5.65 -16.60
CA LEU A 330 3.96 6.47 -15.40
C LEU A 330 4.88 5.86 -14.34
N ALA A 331 4.78 4.55 -14.11
CA ALA A 331 5.58 3.86 -13.10
C ALA A 331 7.08 3.88 -13.42
N THR A 332 7.44 3.74 -14.70
CA THR A 332 8.83 3.60 -15.18
C THR A 332 9.42 4.89 -15.75
N ALA A 333 8.71 6.02 -15.68
CA ALA A 333 9.18 7.29 -16.25
C ALA A 333 10.42 7.85 -15.52
N GLY A 334 10.75 7.36 -14.31
CA GLY A 334 11.91 7.83 -13.56
C GLY A 334 11.91 9.36 -13.41
N ALA A 335 12.97 10.02 -13.88
CA ALA A 335 13.06 11.47 -13.87
C ALA A 335 12.12 12.19 -14.87
N GLU A 336 11.71 11.52 -15.95
CA GLU A 336 10.85 12.11 -16.99
C GLU A 336 9.44 12.42 -16.49
N ARG A 337 9.01 11.79 -15.39
CA ARG A 337 7.70 12.06 -14.76
C ARG A 337 7.57 13.47 -14.19
N GLY A 338 8.69 14.16 -13.98
CA GLY A 338 8.72 15.49 -13.39
C GLY A 338 8.24 15.52 -11.94
N CYS A 339 7.74 16.69 -11.53
CA CYS A 339 7.16 16.93 -10.21
C CYS A 339 5.65 17.19 -10.34
N TYR A 340 4.85 16.67 -9.42
CA TYR A 340 3.41 16.89 -9.42
C TYR A 340 2.77 16.73 -8.04
N GLU A 341 1.62 17.38 -7.88
CA GLU A 341 0.75 17.16 -6.73
C GLU A 341 -0.19 15.98 -7.00
N PHE A 342 -0.17 14.99 -6.12
CA PHE A 342 -1.21 13.96 -6.06
C PHE A 342 -2.25 14.37 -5.03
N LYS A 343 -3.52 14.47 -5.45
CA LYS A 343 -4.64 14.86 -4.58
C LYS A 343 -5.77 13.87 -4.74
N ALA A 344 -6.22 13.27 -3.65
CA ALA A 344 -7.37 12.39 -3.67
C ALA A 344 -8.26 12.61 -2.45
N ARG A 345 -9.56 12.34 -2.61
CA ARG A 345 -10.50 12.21 -1.49
C ARG A 345 -10.71 10.73 -1.23
N ARG A 346 -10.64 10.34 0.04
CA ARG A 346 -10.81 8.96 0.49
C ARG A 346 -11.90 8.88 1.53
N PRO A 347 -12.59 7.73 1.64
CA PRO A 347 -13.59 7.59 2.66
C PRO A 347 -12.91 7.61 4.03
N GLY A 348 -13.55 8.33 4.95
CA GLY A 348 -12.96 8.71 6.20
C GLY A 348 -13.60 8.04 7.42
N ARG A 349 -13.51 8.71 8.58
CA ARG A 349 -14.11 8.24 9.84
C ARG A 349 -15.60 7.92 9.69
N PHE A 350 -16.28 8.67 8.85
CA PHE A 350 -17.71 8.53 8.59
C PHE A 350 -18.04 7.65 7.38
N HIS A 351 -17.13 6.79 6.90
CA HIS A 351 -17.45 5.79 5.86
C HIS A 351 -18.68 4.95 6.25
N HIS A 352 -18.88 4.68 7.54
CA HIS A 352 -20.07 4.00 8.06
C HIS A 352 -21.39 4.76 7.78
N LEU A 353 -21.39 6.04 7.41
CA LEU A 353 -22.60 6.75 6.98
C LEU A 353 -23.07 6.31 5.59
N LEU A 354 -22.19 5.71 4.77
CA LEU A 354 -22.59 5.04 3.53
C LEU A 354 -23.61 3.91 3.79
N ARG A 355 -23.66 3.39 5.03
CA ARG A 355 -24.65 2.43 5.54
C ARG A 355 -26.08 2.96 5.59
N LYS A 356 -26.26 4.23 5.96
CA LYS A 356 -27.59 4.78 6.29
C LYS A 356 -28.41 5.10 5.03
N LYS A 357 -27.77 5.18 3.86
CA LYS A 357 -28.39 5.55 2.58
C LYS A 357 -27.75 4.78 1.40
N PRO A 358 -27.84 3.43 1.37
CA PRO A 358 -27.32 2.65 0.24
C PRO A 358 -28.01 3.10 -1.05
N GLY A 359 -27.23 3.40 -2.09
CA GLY A 359 -27.74 3.88 -3.38
C GLY A 359 -27.79 5.40 -3.57
N GLN A 360 -27.37 6.21 -2.59
CA GLN A 360 -27.10 7.62 -2.87
C GLN A 360 -25.92 7.75 -3.85
N THR A 361 -26.18 8.38 -4.98
CA THR A 361 -25.19 8.64 -6.04
C THR A 361 -24.10 9.61 -5.59
N VAL A 362 -24.40 10.47 -4.62
CA VAL A 362 -23.46 11.39 -3.98
C VAL A 362 -23.45 11.11 -2.48
N PRO A 363 -22.38 10.50 -1.95
CA PRO A 363 -22.23 10.35 -0.51
C PRO A 363 -22.22 11.72 0.18
N PRO A 364 -22.72 11.81 1.42
CA PRO A 364 -22.54 13.01 2.22
C PRO A 364 -21.06 13.42 2.26
N PRO A 365 -20.70 14.71 2.14
CA PRO A 365 -19.30 15.16 2.17
C PRO A 365 -18.50 14.62 3.35
N GLU A 366 -19.17 14.35 4.47
CA GLU A 366 -18.62 13.74 5.68
C GLU A 366 -17.96 12.39 5.46
N VAL A 367 -18.51 11.61 4.53
CA VAL A 367 -17.96 10.31 4.15
C VAL A 367 -16.55 10.48 3.62
N PHE A 368 -16.27 11.54 2.86
CA PHE A 368 -14.97 11.81 2.25
C PHE A 368 -14.18 12.87 3.01
N SER A 369 -14.11 12.67 4.34
CA SER A 369 -13.39 13.55 5.27
C SER A 369 -11.87 13.35 5.25
N SER A 370 -11.35 12.37 4.50
CA SER A 370 -9.91 12.22 4.29
C SER A 370 -9.48 12.84 2.97
N ARG A 371 -8.60 13.83 3.01
CA ARG A 371 -7.86 14.29 1.84
C ARG A 371 -6.46 13.72 1.87
N VAL A 372 -6.13 12.92 0.87
CA VAL A 372 -4.77 12.49 0.60
C VAL A 372 -4.10 13.58 -0.23
N TYR A 373 -2.93 13.99 0.22
CA TYR A 373 -2.06 14.90 -0.51
C TYR A 373 -0.66 14.28 -0.57
N ALA A 374 -0.04 14.29 -1.74
CA ALA A 374 1.39 14.04 -1.86
C ALA A 374 2.05 14.99 -2.87
N TRP A 375 3.31 15.30 -2.60
CA TRP A 375 4.21 15.95 -3.52
C TRP A 375 5.20 14.90 -4.02
N VAL A 376 5.10 14.60 -5.31
CA VAL A 376 5.89 13.56 -5.95
C VAL A 376 6.96 14.22 -6.78
N THR A 377 8.20 13.83 -6.58
CA THR A 377 9.37 14.28 -7.34
C THR A 377 10.22 13.07 -7.75
N PRO A 378 11.19 13.23 -8.66
CA PRO A 378 12.15 12.16 -8.96
C PRO A 378 12.98 11.72 -7.73
N ASP A 379 13.26 12.64 -6.80
CA ASP A 379 14.20 12.39 -5.70
C ASP A 379 13.52 11.96 -4.40
N PHE A 380 12.27 12.36 -4.19
CA PHE A 380 11.50 12.07 -2.99
C PHE A 380 9.98 12.11 -3.22
N VAL A 381 9.24 11.47 -2.32
CA VAL A 381 7.79 11.62 -2.19
C VAL A 381 7.47 12.02 -0.75
N LEU A 382 6.78 13.15 -0.60
CA LEU A 382 6.26 13.64 0.69
C LEU A 382 4.75 13.57 0.67
N GLY A 383 4.13 12.88 1.63
CA GLY A 383 2.67 12.75 1.66
C GLY A 383 2.07 12.85 3.05
N SER A 384 0.81 13.30 3.11
CA SER A 384 0.06 13.48 4.35
C SER A 384 -1.43 13.24 4.15
N PHE A 385 -2.12 12.88 5.23
CA PHE A 385 -3.56 13.05 5.33
C PHE A 385 -3.85 14.46 5.81
N GLN A 386 -4.72 15.16 5.09
CA GLN A 386 -5.15 16.51 5.41
C GLN A 386 -6.60 16.52 5.89
N GLU A 387 -6.87 17.47 6.77
CA GLU A 387 -8.23 17.78 7.20
C GLU A 387 -9.06 18.37 6.05
N VAL A 388 -10.35 18.06 6.02
CA VAL A 388 -11.32 18.72 5.15
C VAL A 388 -12.44 19.30 6.00
N GLU A 389 -12.67 20.62 5.90
CA GLU A 389 -13.82 21.31 6.52
C GLU A 389 -13.92 21.15 8.06
N GLY A 390 -12.78 21.20 8.78
CA GLY A 390 -12.77 21.02 10.23
C GLY A 390 -13.10 19.59 10.68
N ARG A 391 -12.91 18.62 9.78
CA ARG A 391 -13.17 17.20 10.04
C ARG A 391 -11.98 16.36 9.58
N PHE A 392 -11.19 15.90 10.54
CA PHE A 392 -10.23 14.84 10.31
C PHE A 392 -10.94 13.50 10.43
N GLY A 393 -10.68 12.60 9.49
CA GLY A 393 -11.16 11.25 9.64
C GLY A 393 -10.58 10.34 8.60
N ALA A 394 -9.53 9.60 8.93
CA ALA A 394 -9.29 8.35 8.24
C ALA A 394 -10.31 7.30 8.69
N ALA A 395 -10.61 6.35 7.81
CA ALA A 395 -11.46 5.23 8.12
C ALA A 395 -10.79 4.34 9.17
N ARG A 396 -11.24 4.47 10.43
CA ARG A 396 -10.86 3.67 11.61
C ARG A 396 -9.38 3.81 12.06
N ALA A 397 -9.20 4.50 13.19
CA ALA A 397 -8.40 4.08 14.35
C ALA A 397 -6.92 3.62 14.17
N LEU A 398 -6.17 4.12 13.19
CA LEU A 398 -4.76 3.71 13.00
C LEU A 398 -3.87 4.89 12.57
N PRO A 399 -2.56 4.86 12.91
CA PRO A 399 -1.68 6.02 12.84
C PRO A 399 -1.67 6.63 11.45
N LEU A 400 -2.03 7.90 11.42
CA LEU A 400 -1.96 8.74 10.24
C LEU A 400 -0.60 9.37 10.25
N THR A 401 0.17 9.07 9.21
CA THR A 401 1.55 9.50 9.12
C THR A 401 1.69 10.50 7.99
N SER A 402 2.30 11.65 8.30
CA SER A 402 3.11 12.30 7.28
C SER A 402 4.28 11.38 6.97
N VAL A 403 4.50 11.07 5.69
CA VAL A 403 5.54 10.16 5.22
C VAL A 403 6.42 10.88 4.21
N LEU A 404 7.70 10.96 4.52
CA LEU A 404 8.73 11.26 3.54
C LEU A 404 9.45 9.96 3.16
N ARG A 405 9.56 9.70 1.86
CA ARG A 405 10.45 8.69 1.27
C ARG A 405 11.45 9.38 0.36
N ILE A 406 12.73 9.00 0.46
CA ILE A 406 13.81 9.53 -0.40
C ILE A 406 14.38 8.37 -1.23
N SER A 407 14.70 8.67 -2.49
CA SER A 407 15.30 7.76 -3.47
C SER A 407 16.63 7.16 -3.01
N GLY A 408 17.03 6.07 -3.68
CA GLY A 408 18.28 5.34 -3.52
C GLY A 408 18.29 4.30 -2.41
N ASN A 409 17.32 4.31 -1.49
CA ASN A 409 17.23 3.29 -0.43
C ASN A 409 15.81 3.20 0.16
N THR A 410 15.27 1.98 0.21
CA THR A 410 13.94 1.66 0.74
C THR A 410 13.72 2.00 2.21
N ARG A 411 14.79 2.31 2.95
CA ARG A 411 14.77 2.63 4.38
C ARG A 411 14.86 4.12 4.68
N ARG A 412 15.18 4.95 3.67
CA ARG A 412 15.28 6.41 3.83
C ARG A 412 13.90 7.01 4.00
N ALA A 413 13.52 7.19 5.26
CA ALA A 413 12.20 7.66 5.58
C ALA A 413 12.12 8.47 6.87
N VAL A 414 11.14 9.37 6.87
CA VAL A 414 10.71 10.13 8.05
C VAL A 414 9.21 9.94 8.20
N TYR A 415 8.77 9.63 9.43
CA TYR A 415 7.35 9.52 9.79
C TYR A 415 7.08 10.34 11.03
N THR A 416 5.98 11.08 11.05
CA THR A 416 5.46 11.67 12.30
C THR A 416 4.17 10.94 12.68
N ASP A 417 4.10 10.43 13.91
CA ASP A 417 2.89 9.81 14.45
C ASP A 417 1.93 10.88 14.94
N LEU A 418 0.76 10.97 14.31
CA LEU A 418 -0.25 11.98 14.66
C LEU A 418 -1.29 11.48 15.66
N VAL A 419 -1.60 10.19 15.66
CA VAL A 419 -2.59 9.58 16.57
C VAL A 419 -2.00 8.37 17.28
N PRO A 420 -2.38 8.11 18.54
CA PRO A 420 -1.90 6.96 19.28
C PRO A 420 -2.38 5.67 18.62
N PRO A 421 -1.65 4.56 18.78
CA PRO A 421 -2.05 3.27 18.23
C PRO A 421 -3.36 2.73 18.84
N ASP A 422 -3.74 3.20 20.03
CA ASP A 422 -4.99 2.81 20.67
C ASP A 422 -6.22 3.30 19.89
N ARG A 423 -7.16 2.37 19.63
CA ARG A 423 -8.30 2.63 18.77
C ARG A 423 -9.35 3.53 19.40
N GLU A 424 -9.55 3.44 20.72
CA GLU A 424 -10.54 4.23 21.44
C GLU A 424 -10.05 5.67 21.59
N VAL A 425 -8.77 5.85 21.92
CA VAL A 425 -8.14 7.18 22.06
C VAL A 425 -7.98 7.87 20.69
N SER A 426 -7.63 7.13 19.63
CA SER A 426 -7.53 7.65 18.26
C SER A 426 -8.84 8.27 17.76
N ALA A 427 -10.00 7.74 18.17
CA ALA A 427 -11.28 8.22 17.69
C ALA A 427 -11.62 9.64 18.15
N SER A 428 -10.96 10.14 19.20
CA SER A 428 -11.14 11.49 19.76
C SER A 428 -9.94 12.42 19.55
N ALA A 429 -8.85 11.94 18.93
CA ALA A 429 -7.65 12.74 18.76
C ALA A 429 -7.90 13.91 17.80
N ALA A 430 -7.66 15.14 18.27
CA ALA A 430 -7.55 16.31 17.40
C ALA A 430 -6.20 16.22 16.68
N VAL A 431 -6.24 16.13 15.36
CA VAL A 431 -5.07 16.14 14.50
C VAL A 431 -5.29 17.16 13.43
N ASP A 432 -4.35 18.07 13.34
CA ASP A 432 -4.30 19.06 12.28
C ASP A 432 -3.09 18.71 11.43
N CYS A 433 -3.29 18.53 10.14
CA CYS A 433 -2.20 18.30 9.23
C CYS A 433 -2.51 18.96 7.91
N ALA A 434 -1.57 19.79 7.47
CA ALA A 434 -1.68 20.57 6.28
C ALA A 434 -0.36 20.42 5.53
N GLN A 435 -0.46 20.21 4.23
CA GLN A 435 0.68 20.07 3.33
C GLN A 435 0.46 20.96 2.12
N TYR A 436 1.53 21.64 1.73
CA TYR A 436 1.59 22.31 0.46
C TYR A 436 2.92 21.97 -0.19
N LYS A 437 2.84 21.25 -1.32
CA LYS A 437 3.97 20.67 -2.02
C LYS A 437 4.91 19.98 -1.03
N ASN A 438 6.10 20.52 -0.87
CA ASN A 438 7.23 19.97 -0.16
C ASN A 438 7.29 20.36 1.33
N VAL A 439 6.28 21.05 1.85
CA VAL A 439 6.15 21.38 3.27
C VAL A 439 4.92 20.71 3.88
N VAL A 440 5.13 20.04 5.02
CA VAL A 440 4.07 19.55 5.91
C VAL A 440 4.17 20.29 7.24
N ILE A 441 3.06 20.84 7.71
CA ILE A 441 2.88 21.26 9.10
C ILE A 441 1.81 20.37 9.71
N GLY A 442 2.05 19.89 10.91
CA GLY A 442 1.02 19.14 11.62
C GLY A 442 1.13 19.22 13.13
N ARG A 443 0.06 18.78 13.78
CA ARG A 443 -0.08 18.63 15.21
C ARG A 443 -0.83 17.34 15.46
N GLY A 444 -0.32 16.52 16.36
CA GLY A 444 -0.95 15.27 16.76
C GLY A 444 -0.96 15.11 18.27
N THR A 445 -1.31 13.92 18.75
CA THR A 445 -1.44 13.63 20.19
C THR A 445 -0.37 12.70 20.75
N VAL A 446 0.52 12.18 19.90
CA VAL A 446 1.59 11.23 20.30
C VAL A 446 2.89 11.94 20.62
N GLY A 447 3.25 12.95 19.83
CA GLY A 447 4.51 13.68 20.00
C GLY A 447 5.75 12.90 19.62
N GLU A 448 5.71 12.18 18.50
CA GLU A 448 6.81 11.31 18.11
C GLU A 448 7.04 11.32 16.60
N ALA A 449 8.32 11.28 16.22
CA ALA A 449 8.70 11.02 14.84
C ALA A 449 9.81 9.98 14.75
N TYR A 450 9.75 9.15 13.70
CA TYR A 450 10.81 8.23 13.31
C TYR A 450 11.66 8.87 12.23
N LEU A 451 12.98 8.81 12.39
CA LEU A 451 13.96 9.22 11.40
C LEU A 451 14.95 8.06 11.21
N ALA A 452 15.10 7.58 9.98
CA ALA A 452 16.12 6.58 9.64
C ALA A 452 17.54 7.18 9.64
N LYS A 453 18.00 7.68 10.80
CA LYS A 453 19.22 8.48 10.96
C LYS A 453 20.44 7.88 10.27
N GLN A 454 20.60 6.56 10.36
CA GLN A 454 21.73 5.80 9.81
C GLN A 454 21.67 5.63 8.28
N GLU A 455 20.51 5.89 7.66
CA GLU A 455 20.29 5.73 6.22
C GLU A 455 20.47 7.06 5.45
N PHE A 456 20.73 8.16 6.16
CA PHE A 456 21.03 9.47 5.60
C PHE A 456 22.55 9.70 5.50
N ASP A 457 22.96 10.48 4.51
CA ASP A 457 24.38 10.74 4.24
C ASP A 457 24.98 11.71 5.28
N GLU A 458 24.16 12.63 5.80
CA GLU A 458 24.53 13.57 6.86
C GLU A 458 23.27 14.00 7.63
N VAL A 459 23.36 14.11 8.96
CA VAL A 459 22.32 14.64 9.85
C VAL A 459 22.94 15.70 10.75
N VAL A 460 22.35 16.91 10.80
CA VAL A 460 22.84 18.05 11.57
C VAL A 460 21.72 18.70 12.37
N GLU A 461 21.99 18.95 13.65
CA GLU A 461 21.08 19.68 14.53
C GLU A 461 21.57 21.12 14.71
N GLN A 462 20.71 22.09 14.42
CA GLN A 462 21.05 23.50 14.53
C GLN A 462 19.79 24.33 14.82
N GLN A 463 19.82 25.16 15.85
CA GLN A 463 18.69 26.06 16.21
C GLN A 463 17.33 25.35 16.29
N SER A 464 17.30 24.17 16.93
CA SER A 464 16.12 23.30 17.07
C SER A 464 15.57 22.71 15.76
N TRP A 465 16.30 22.87 14.65
CA TRP A 465 16.07 22.12 13.42
C TRP A 465 16.95 20.87 13.38
N ILE A 466 16.38 19.78 12.88
CA ILE A 466 17.08 18.59 12.44
C ILE A 466 17.12 18.64 10.92
N PHE A 467 18.31 18.80 10.36
CA PHE A 467 18.56 18.76 8.94
C PHE A 467 19.13 17.41 8.55
N ALA A 468 18.76 16.89 7.39
CA ALA A 468 19.52 15.81 6.79
C ALA A 468 19.57 15.91 5.27
N ARG A 469 20.55 15.22 4.69
CA ARG A 469 20.60 14.96 3.25
C ARG A 469 20.73 13.48 2.97
N ALA A 470 20.07 13.04 1.91
CA ALA A 470 20.31 11.75 1.30
C ALA A 470 20.09 11.82 -0.20
N ASN A 471 21.06 11.34 -0.97
CA ASN A 471 20.95 11.27 -2.41
C ASN A 471 20.53 12.62 -3.03
N GLY A 472 19.46 12.64 -3.82
CA GLY A 472 18.92 13.83 -4.47
C GLY A 472 18.02 14.70 -3.60
N ALA A 473 17.95 14.52 -2.28
CA ALA A 473 17.03 15.28 -1.42
C ALA A 473 17.64 15.78 -0.10
N PHE A 474 17.17 16.95 0.34
CA PHE A 474 17.43 17.55 1.65
C PHE A 474 16.12 17.65 2.43
N PHE A 475 16.16 17.52 3.76
CA PHE A 475 15.01 17.85 4.59
C PHE A 475 15.41 18.62 5.84
N ALA A 476 14.45 19.36 6.36
CA ALA A 476 14.50 20.06 7.63
C ALA A 476 13.26 19.70 8.45
N TYR A 477 13.46 19.32 9.70
CA TYR A 477 12.41 18.96 10.64
C TYR A 477 12.53 19.78 11.91
N ARG A 478 11.43 20.35 12.39
CA ARG A 478 11.43 21.11 13.66
C ARG A 478 10.14 20.89 14.43
N VAL A 479 10.29 20.68 15.74
CA VAL A 479 9.20 20.79 16.71
C VAL A 479 9.09 22.25 17.14
N VAL A 480 7.90 22.83 17.01
CA VAL A 480 7.65 24.26 17.20
C VAL A 480 7.16 24.50 18.62
N GLY A 481 7.82 25.40 19.35
CA GLY A 481 7.45 25.76 20.73
C GLY A 481 7.71 24.66 21.76
N SER A 482 8.43 23.59 21.39
CA SER A 482 8.82 22.51 22.30
C SER A 482 10.15 21.91 21.86
N ALA A 483 10.96 21.45 22.82
CA ALA A 483 12.15 20.68 22.49
C ALA A 483 11.78 19.22 22.15
N CYS A 484 12.77 18.50 21.60
CA CYS A 484 12.65 17.07 21.36
C CYS A 484 13.92 16.35 21.82
N THR A 485 13.78 15.07 22.09
CA THR A 485 14.87 14.20 22.57
C THR A 485 14.98 12.97 21.68
N TRP A 486 16.20 12.61 21.30
CA TRP A 486 16.46 11.35 20.62
C TRP A 486 16.32 10.19 21.61
N MET A 487 15.46 9.24 21.27
CA MET A 487 15.23 8.02 22.05
C MET A 487 16.08 6.84 21.56
N GLY A 488 16.77 7.00 20.42
CA GLY A 488 17.44 5.90 19.72
C GLY A 488 16.46 4.89 19.11
N ALA A 489 16.99 3.79 18.57
CA ALA A 489 16.21 2.66 18.08
C ALA A 489 15.48 1.93 19.22
N ARG A 490 14.25 1.47 18.94
CA ARG A 490 13.39 0.75 19.91
C ARG A 490 13.61 -0.77 19.96
N GLY A 491 14.73 -1.26 19.44
CA GLY A 491 15.04 -2.67 19.35
C GLY A 491 15.96 -2.96 18.16
N ALA A 492 16.55 -4.15 18.13
CA ALA A 492 17.55 -4.55 17.13
C ALA A 492 17.02 -4.55 15.68
N SER A 493 15.71 -4.74 15.53
CA SER A 493 15.02 -4.76 14.23
C SER A 493 14.45 -3.41 13.81
N VAL A 494 14.60 -2.37 14.64
CA VAL A 494 14.24 -1.01 14.27
C VAL A 494 15.49 -0.27 13.81
N LEU A 495 15.56 0.02 12.51
CA LEU A 495 16.78 0.53 11.87
C LEU A 495 16.97 2.04 11.99
N GLY A 496 16.00 2.75 12.55
CA GLY A 496 16.05 4.21 12.71
C GLY A 496 15.78 4.63 14.14
N ASP A 497 16.06 5.90 14.39
CA ASP A 497 15.90 6.52 15.70
C ASP A 497 14.55 7.21 15.80
N PHE A 498 14.05 7.34 17.03
CA PHE A 498 12.88 8.15 17.31
C PHE A 498 13.30 9.45 17.95
N ILE A 499 12.57 10.52 17.64
CA ILE A 499 12.53 11.72 18.45
C ILE A 499 11.20 11.77 19.19
N LYS A 500 11.26 12.12 20.47
CA LYS A 500 10.09 12.35 21.32
C LYS A 500 9.98 13.82 21.65
N PHE A 501 8.80 14.39 21.47
CA PHE A 501 8.52 15.79 21.76
C PHE A 501 8.31 15.91 23.28
N GLU A 502 8.83 16.98 23.89
CA GLU A 502 8.58 17.24 25.31
C GLU A 502 7.10 17.56 25.57
N ASN A 503 6.48 18.30 24.65
CA ASN A 503 5.04 18.48 24.56
C ASN A 503 4.48 17.62 23.41
N PRO A 504 3.71 16.55 23.70
CA PRO A 504 3.16 15.69 22.66
C PRO A 504 2.22 16.37 21.65
N GLN A 505 1.66 17.51 22.03
CA GLN A 505 0.76 18.32 21.22
C GLN A 505 1.49 19.45 20.48
N ALA A 506 2.82 19.50 20.57
CA ALA A 506 3.59 20.52 19.86
C ALA A 506 3.43 20.34 18.35
N PRO A 507 3.18 21.42 17.60
CA PRO A 507 3.19 21.38 16.16
C PRO A 507 4.61 21.08 15.64
N PHE A 508 4.70 20.46 14.47
CA PHE A 508 5.96 20.23 13.76
C PHE A 508 5.90 20.82 12.36
N VAL A 509 7.08 21.13 11.81
CA VAL A 509 7.29 21.50 10.41
C VAL A 509 8.28 20.50 9.80
N LEU A 510 7.94 19.96 8.63
CA LEU A 510 8.82 19.17 7.77
C LEU A 510 8.87 19.82 6.39
N GLU A 511 10.02 20.38 6.02
CA GLU A 511 10.29 20.89 4.67
C GLU A 511 11.31 19.99 3.97
N VAL A 512 11.08 19.72 2.69
CA VAL A 512 11.93 18.86 1.88
C VAL A 512 12.29 19.59 0.59
N ALA A 513 13.51 19.46 0.08
CA ALA A 513 13.90 20.04 -1.20
C ALA A 513 14.67 19.02 -2.01
N ARG A 514 14.62 19.13 -3.35
CA ARG A 514 15.57 18.39 -4.17
C ARG A 514 16.94 19.04 -4.01
N ALA A 515 17.98 18.24 -3.92
CA ALA A 515 19.35 18.72 -3.90
C ALA A 515 19.65 19.58 -5.14
N SER A 516 19.07 19.24 -6.30
CA SER A 516 19.19 20.02 -7.53
C SER A 516 18.67 21.45 -7.42
N ASP A 517 17.64 21.69 -6.61
CA ASP A 517 17.06 23.04 -6.41
C ASP A 517 18.04 23.96 -5.67
N TYR A 518 19.03 23.38 -4.99
CA TYR A 518 20.10 24.05 -4.26
C TYR A 518 21.48 23.82 -4.90
N ALA A 519 21.55 23.32 -6.14
CA ALA A 519 22.81 22.95 -6.82
C ALA A 519 23.71 22.00 -5.98
N GLY A 520 23.09 21.15 -5.15
CA GLY A 520 23.77 20.25 -4.23
C GLY A 520 24.29 20.90 -2.95
N ASP A 521 24.06 22.20 -2.73
CA ASP A 521 24.55 22.93 -1.56
C ASP A 521 23.62 22.76 -0.35
N PHE A 522 23.95 21.77 0.48
CA PHE A 522 23.22 21.51 1.72
C PHE A 522 23.37 22.64 2.74
N ALA A 523 24.50 23.35 2.77
CA ALA A 523 24.70 24.46 3.71
C ALA A 523 23.77 25.64 3.36
N ARG A 524 23.61 25.94 2.06
CA ARG A 524 22.64 26.92 1.57
C ARG A 524 21.21 26.55 1.95
N PHE A 525 20.79 25.30 1.76
CA PHE A 525 19.46 24.84 2.19
C PHE A 525 19.22 25.08 3.67
N ARG A 526 20.17 24.72 4.54
CA ARG A 526 20.05 24.98 5.98
C ARG A 526 19.95 26.47 6.30
N ALA A 527 20.78 27.30 5.66
CA ALA A 527 20.76 28.75 5.84
C ALA A 527 19.41 29.34 5.44
N ASP A 528 18.88 28.96 4.28
CA ASP A 528 17.60 29.44 3.77
C ASP A 528 16.44 29.01 4.69
N VAL A 529 16.43 27.75 5.16
CA VAL A 529 15.40 27.27 6.12
C VAL A 529 15.46 28.00 7.46
N MET A 530 16.66 28.25 8.01
CA MET A 530 16.78 29.00 9.28
C MET A 530 16.34 30.46 9.14
N ASN A 531 16.42 31.03 7.92
CA ASN A 531 15.95 32.37 7.62
C ASN A 531 14.44 32.43 7.35
N ASN A 532 13.75 31.29 7.24
CA ASN A 532 12.30 31.26 7.03
C ASN A 532 11.54 31.83 8.22
N LEU A 533 10.43 32.48 7.91
CA LEU A 533 9.56 33.07 8.89
C LEU A 533 8.67 31.98 9.52
N LEU A 534 9.04 31.54 10.73
CA LEU A 534 8.22 30.68 11.57
C LEU A 534 7.57 31.51 12.67
N LYS A 535 6.25 31.70 12.60
CA LYS A 535 5.47 32.45 13.60
C LYS A 535 4.58 31.50 14.38
N PRO A 536 4.97 31.11 15.62
CA PRO A 536 4.04 30.51 16.54
C PRO A 536 3.06 31.59 17.02
N GLU A 537 1.78 31.35 16.82
CA GLU A 537 0.67 32.13 17.39
C GLU A 537 -0.02 31.28 18.47
N GLU A 538 -0.90 31.89 19.28
CA GLU A 538 -1.55 31.22 20.41
C GLU A 538 -2.28 29.92 20.00
N ASN A 539 -2.88 29.92 18.81
CA ASN A 539 -3.66 28.80 18.29
C ASN A 539 -3.27 28.37 16.87
N ALA A 540 -2.14 28.87 16.36
CA ALA A 540 -1.76 28.63 14.98
C ALA A 540 -0.24 28.59 14.79
N VAL A 541 0.22 27.89 13.75
CA VAL A 541 1.63 27.96 13.32
C VAL A 541 1.68 28.37 11.87
N SER A 542 2.35 29.48 11.61
CA SER A 542 2.62 29.92 10.25
C SER A 542 4.05 29.69 9.82
N TYR A 543 4.21 29.18 8.60
CA TYR A 543 5.50 28.95 7.97
C TYR A 543 5.52 29.47 6.53
N GLU A 544 6.62 30.11 6.15
CA GLU A 544 6.89 30.54 4.77
C GLU A 544 8.08 29.73 4.24
N SER A 545 7.85 28.91 3.21
CA SER A 545 8.90 28.04 2.64
C SER A 545 9.89 28.84 1.79
N CYS A 546 11.17 28.53 1.93
CA CYS A 546 12.24 29.06 1.06
C CYS A 546 12.36 28.31 -0.27
N SER A 547 11.83 27.09 -0.36
CA SER A 547 12.07 26.22 -1.51
C SER A 547 11.28 26.69 -2.74
N GLN A 548 11.94 26.69 -3.91
CA GLN A 548 11.30 27.01 -5.19
C GLN A 548 10.83 25.74 -5.91
N ALA A 549 10.04 24.91 -5.21
CA ALA A 549 9.77 23.53 -5.61
C ALA A 549 9.23 23.34 -7.05
N ASP A 550 8.78 24.39 -7.76
CA ASP A 550 8.67 24.42 -9.25
C ASP A 550 8.54 25.87 -9.83
N ALA A 551 9.42 26.82 -9.46
CA ALA A 551 9.40 28.25 -9.87
C ALA A 551 8.45 29.19 -9.09
N GLY A 552 8.60 29.17 -7.77
CA GLY A 552 8.20 30.29 -6.92
C GLY A 552 8.08 29.84 -5.47
N PRO A 553 8.54 30.64 -4.49
CA PRO A 553 8.15 30.40 -3.11
C PRO A 553 6.63 30.51 -3.06
N SER A 554 5.96 29.61 -2.34
CA SER A 554 4.78 30.10 -1.62
C SER A 554 5.32 31.05 -0.55
N ALA A 555 5.58 32.29 -0.93
CA ALA A 555 5.50 33.41 0.03
C ALA A 555 4.07 33.54 0.58
N GLU A 556 3.13 32.68 0.13
CA GLU A 556 1.91 32.39 0.84
C GLU A 556 2.22 31.68 2.15
N ARG A 557 2.15 32.48 3.21
CA ARG A 557 2.06 32.06 4.59
C ARG A 557 1.12 30.85 4.72
N PHE A 558 1.68 29.72 5.11
CA PHE A 558 0.93 28.50 5.36
C PHE A 558 0.63 28.40 6.85
N THR A 559 -0.65 28.39 7.23
CA THR A 559 -1.07 28.40 8.63
C THR A 559 -1.75 27.08 8.98
N LEU A 560 -1.24 26.41 10.02
CA LEU A 560 -1.95 25.36 10.75
C LEU A 560 -2.90 25.99 11.76
#